data_AF-A0A1X1FGI8-F1
#
_entry.id   AF-A0A1X1FGI8-F1
#
_cell.length_a   1.000
_cell.length_b   1.000
_cell.length_c   1.000
_cell.angle_alpha   90.00
_cell.angle_beta   90.00
_cell.angle_gamma   90.00
#
_symmetry.space_group_name_H-M   'P 1'
#
loop_
_entity.id
_entity.type
_entity.pdbx_description
1 polymer ?
#
loop_
_entity_poly.entity_id
_entity_poly.type
_entity_poly.pdbx_seq_one_letter_code
_entity_poly.pdbx_strand_id
1 'polypeptide(L)'
;MDYDLIDLGGFTRKNTKILADTPDYQRTRTVFDHRLILITEVDKKDQKIKVSSNFEWEKVGKKFRPNVSLHNANFVDPLAK
;
A
#
# COMPACT_ATOMS: atom_id res chain seq x y z
N MET A 1 -18.49 -0.85 -17.13
CA MET A 1 -17.28 -0.06 -16.84
C MET A 1 -16.30 -1.01 -16.18
N ASP A 2 -15.29 -1.45 -16.93
CA ASP A 2 -14.17 -2.16 -16.34
C ASP A 2 -13.37 -1.13 -15.56
N TYR A 3 -13.54 -1.15 -14.24
CA TYR A 3 -12.68 -0.36 -13.37
C TYR A 3 -11.27 -0.93 -13.51
N ASP A 4 -10.31 -0.07 -13.86
CA ASP A 4 -8.88 -0.35 -13.77
C ASP A 4 -8.53 -0.57 -12.29
N LEU A 5 -8.81 -1.79 -11.81
CA LEU A 5 -8.51 -2.21 -10.46
C LEU A 5 -6.99 -2.31 -10.35
N ILE A 6 -6.38 -1.25 -9.82
CA ILE A 6 -4.98 -1.25 -9.42
C ILE A 6 -4.80 -2.36 -8.39
N ASP A 7 -4.03 -3.38 -8.75
CA ASP A 7 -3.68 -4.50 -7.87
C ASP A 7 -2.70 -3.98 -6.81
N LEU A 8 -3.27 -3.48 -5.72
CA LEU A 8 -2.54 -2.93 -4.58
C LEU A 8 -2.49 -3.93 -3.43
N GLY A 9 -2.56 -5.24 -3.69
CA GLY A 9 -2.65 -6.21 -2.63
C GLY A 9 -1.65 -5.96 -1.50
N GLY A 10 -2.17 -5.90 -0.28
CA GLY A 10 -1.39 -5.84 0.95
C GLY A 10 -0.41 -7.00 0.96
N PHE A 11 0.81 -6.72 0.54
CA PHE A 11 1.89 -7.68 0.45
C PHE A 11 3.17 -7.01 0.92
N THR A 12 3.99 -7.76 1.66
CA THR A 12 5.43 -7.60 1.56
C THR A 12 5.82 -8.26 0.25
N ARG A 13 5.99 -7.52 -0.85
CA ARG A 13 6.45 -8.17 -2.09
C ARG A 13 7.92 -8.57 -1.92
N LYS A 14 8.17 -9.85 -1.61
CA LYS A 14 9.50 -10.46 -1.70
C LYS A 14 9.84 -10.62 -3.19
N ASN A 15 11.08 -10.37 -3.58
CA ASN A 15 11.58 -10.43 -4.97
C ASN A 15 11.04 -9.35 -5.93
N THR A 16 10.67 -8.16 -5.44
CA THR A 16 10.44 -7.01 -6.35
C THR A 16 11.76 -6.33 -6.64
N LYS A 17 12.00 -6.00 -7.91
CA LYS A 17 13.18 -5.23 -8.32
C LYS A 17 13.10 -3.83 -7.71
N ILE A 18 13.88 -3.59 -6.66
CA ILE A 18 14.12 -2.24 -6.14
C ILE A 18 15.20 -1.60 -7.02
N LEU A 19 14.98 -0.36 -7.46
CA LEU A 19 15.93 0.33 -8.32
C LEU A 19 17.21 0.67 -7.54
N ALA A 20 18.35 0.71 -8.22
CA ALA A 20 19.65 0.91 -7.59
C ALA A 20 19.75 2.25 -6.83
N ASP A 21 19.02 3.26 -7.30
CA ASP A 21 18.95 4.62 -6.78
C ASP A 21 17.88 4.82 -5.68
N THR A 22 17.06 3.80 -5.38
CA THR A 22 16.11 3.89 -4.28
C THR A 22 16.88 4.03 -2.94
N PRO A 23 16.49 4.98 -2.06
CA PRO A 23 17.08 5.11 -0.73
C PRO A 23 16.97 3.82 0.10
N ASP A 24 17.82 3.68 1.12
CA ASP A 24 17.82 2.48 1.98
C ASP A 24 16.47 2.24 2.65
N TYR A 25 15.80 3.33 3.03
CA TYR A 25 14.43 3.34 3.49
C TYR A 25 13.66 4.49 2.83
N GLN A 26 12.49 4.21 2.27
CA GLN A 26 11.61 5.22 1.71
C GLN A 26 10.17 4.96 2.15
N ARG A 27 9.52 5.98 2.72
CA ARG A 27 8.09 5.97 3.03
C ARG A 27 7.38 7.03 2.20
N THR A 28 6.41 6.61 1.39
CA THR A 28 5.59 7.48 0.55
C THR A 28 4.14 7.40 0.99
N ARG A 29 3.46 8.54 1.12
CA ARG A 29 2.03 8.64 1.42
C ARG A 29 1.30 9.21 0.21
N THR A 30 0.29 8.50 -0.27
CA THR A 30 -0.54 8.92 -1.40
C THR A 30 -1.99 8.98 -0.97
N VAL A 31 -2.69 10.06 -1.33
CA VAL A 31 -4.12 10.23 -1.06
C VAL A 31 -4.89 10.20 -2.37
N PHE A 32 -5.92 9.36 -2.44
CA PHE A 32 -6.82 9.25 -3.58
C PHE A 32 -8.22 9.68 -3.16
N ASP A 33 -8.86 10.53 -3.97
CA ASP A 33 -10.23 11.03 -3.81
C ASP A 33 -10.60 11.47 -2.39
N HIS A 34 -9.59 11.92 -1.62
CA HIS A 34 -9.66 12.39 -0.23
C HIS A 34 -10.11 11.35 0.80
N ARG A 35 -10.34 10.09 0.41
CA ARG A 35 -10.84 9.03 1.30
C ARG A 35 -9.85 7.90 1.49
N LEU A 36 -9.15 7.49 0.43
CA LEU A 36 -8.16 6.41 0.49
C LEU A 36 -6.78 7.00 0.72
N ILE A 37 -6.11 6.54 1.76
CA ILE A 37 -4.71 6.85 2.05
C ILE A 37 -3.92 5.55 1.92
N LEU A 38 -2.91 5.56 1.05
CA LEU A 38 -1.94 4.49 0.92
C LEU A 38 -0.59 4.95 1.45
N ILE A 39 0.05 4.11 2.25
CA ILE A 39 1.43 4.27 2.66
C ILE A 39 2.23 3.12 2.04
N THR A 40 3.24 3.46 1.26
CA THR A 40 4.20 2.50 0.74
C THR A 40 5.53 2.69 1.46
N GLU A 41 6.03 1.62 2.07
CA GLU A 41 7.32 1.57 2.74
C GLU A 41 8.24 0.63 1.95
N VAL A 42 9.40 1.12 1.52
CA VAL A 42 10.44 0.35 0.87
C VAL A 42 11.60 0.20 1.83
N ASP A 43 12.00 -1.04 2.08
CA ASP A 43 13.22 -1.42 2.80
C ASP A 43 14.13 -2.15 1.80
N LYS A 44 15.21 -1.45 1.40
CA LYS A 44 16.15 -1.95 0.38
C LYS A 44 17.04 -3.05 0.93
N LYS A 45 17.42 -2.98 2.21
CA LYS A 45 18.29 -3.97 2.85
C LYS A 45 17.62 -5.34 2.85
N ASP A 46 16.34 -5.35 3.16
CA ASP A 46 15.55 -6.59 3.22
C ASP A 46 14.86 -6.96 1.90
N GLN A 47 15.00 -6.12 0.85
CA GLN A 47 14.28 -6.26 -0.42
C GLN A 47 12.76 -6.38 -0.23
N LYS A 48 12.20 -5.55 0.65
CA LYS A 48 10.79 -5.58 1.04
C LYS A 48 10.10 -4.28 0.65
N ILE A 49 8.91 -4.41 0.09
CA ILE A 49 7.97 -3.30 -0.11
C ILE A 49 6.72 -3.65 0.66
N LYS A 50 6.31 -2.81 1.60
CA LYS A 50 5.08 -2.94 2.39
C LYS A 50 4.10 -1.86 1.95
N VAL A 51 2.83 -2.22 1.82
CA VAL A 51 1.74 -1.29 1.53
C VAL A 51 0.71 -1.36 2.64
N SER A 52 0.36 -0.22 3.20
CA SER A 52 -0.66 -0.05 4.24
C SER A 52 -1.75 0.89 3.71
N SER A 53 -2.99 0.65 4.12
CA SER A 53 -4.17 1.43 3.72
C SER A 53 -5.00 1.76 4.95
N ASN A 54 -5.64 2.95 4.96
CA ASN A 54 -6.61 3.34 5.98
C ASN A 54 -7.92 2.53 5.93
N PHE A 55 -8.11 1.76 4.88
CA PHE A 55 -9.15 0.75 4.74
C PHE A 55 -8.57 -0.66 4.75
N GLU A 56 -9.34 -1.63 5.24
CA GLU A 56 -8.95 -3.03 5.21
C GLU A 56 -8.83 -3.56 3.78
N TRP A 57 -8.06 -4.63 3.58
CA TRP A 57 -7.94 -5.27 2.28
C TRP A 57 -9.00 -6.36 2.14
N GLU A 58 -9.78 -6.31 1.07
CA GLU A 58 -10.68 -7.40 0.69
C GLU A 58 -10.15 -8.15 -0.54
N LYS A 59 -10.35 -9.46 -0.56
CA LYS A 59 -9.97 -10.32 -1.67
C LYS A 59 -11.12 -10.39 -2.68
N VAL A 60 -10.84 -10.01 -3.93
CA VAL A 60 -11.77 -10.07 -5.05
C VAL A 60 -11.19 -10.98 -6.11
N GLY A 61 -11.66 -12.24 -6.12
CA GLY A 61 -11.10 -13.29 -6.97
C GLY A 61 -9.63 -13.57 -6.64
N LYS A 62 -8.72 -13.26 -7.57
CA LYS A 62 -7.26 -13.39 -7.40
C LYS A 62 -6.57 -12.08 -7.00
N LYS A 63 -7.30 -10.97 -6.92
CA LYS A 63 -6.76 -9.63 -6.60
C LYS A 63 -7.18 -9.20 -5.21
N PHE A 64 -6.49 -8.21 -4.67
CA PHE A 64 -6.86 -7.52 -3.44
C PHE A 64 -7.13 -6.05 -3.73
N ARG A 65 -8.10 -5.47 -3.04
CA ARG A 65 -8.39 -4.04 -3.12
C ARG A 65 -8.73 -3.47 -1.73
N PRO A 66 -8.59 -2.16 -1.52
CA PRO A 66 -9.07 -1.54 -0.28
C PRO A 66 -10.60 -1.61 -0.20
N ASN A 67 -11.12 -2.07 0.93
CA ASN A 67 -12.55 -2.08 1.25
C ASN A 67 -12.93 -0.72 1.85
N VAL A 68 -13.38 0.20 1.01
CA VAL A 68 -13.75 1.58 1.41
C VAL A 68 -14.89 1.66 2.42
N SER A 69 -15.56 0.55 2.72
CA SER A 69 -16.60 0.44 3.75
C SER A 69 -16.06 -0.03 5.11
N LEU A 70 -14.82 -0.51 5.19
CA LEU A 70 -14.25 -1.08 6.41
C LEU A 70 -12.91 -0.43 6.77
N HIS A 71 -12.92 0.33 7.86
CA HIS A 71 -11.73 1.03 8.34
C HIS A 71 -10.68 0.06 8.91
N ASN A 72 -9.42 0.27 8.57
CA ASN A 72 -8.31 -0.52 9.11
C ASN A 72 -7.84 0.06 10.45
N ALA A 73 -8.22 -0.60 11.55
CA ALA A 73 -7.87 -0.17 12.91
C ALA A 73 -6.35 -0.16 13.20
N ASN A 74 -5.54 -0.87 12.41
CA ASN A 74 -4.09 -0.92 12.57
C ASN A 74 -3.35 0.09 11.69
N PHE A 75 -4.09 0.94 10.97
CA PHE A 75 -3.48 1.96 10.12
C PHE A 75 -2.93 3.12 10.94
N VAL A 76 -1.67 3.47 10.70
CA VAL A 76 -1.01 4.64 11.30
C VAL A 76 -0.66 5.61 10.19
N ASP A 77 -1.29 6.78 10.16
CA ASP A 77 -0.90 7.86 9.25
C ASP A 77 0.32 8.59 9.81
N PRO A 78 1.49 8.55 9.15
CA PRO A 78 2.70 9.22 9.62
C PRO A 78 2.60 10.75 9.60
N LEU A 79 1.59 11.32 8.92
CA LEU A 79 1.38 12.76 8.80
C LEU A 79 0.13 13.27 9.53
N ALA A 80 -0.67 12.39 10.14
CA ALA A 80 -1.76 12.82 11.01
C ALA A 80 -1.15 13.32 12.33
N LYS A 81 -1.31 14.62 12.60
CA LYS A 81 -0.96 15.24 13.88
C LYS A 81 -2.04 14.98 14.91
#